data_AF-A0A2N9GCB0-F1
#
_entry.id   AF-A0A2N9GCB0-F1
#
_cell.length_a   1.000
_cell.length_b   1.000
_cell.length_c   1.000
_cell.angle_alpha   90.00
_cell.angle_beta   90.00
_cell.angle_gamma   90.00
#
_symmetry.space_group_name_H-M   'P 1'
#
loop_
_entity.id
_entity.type
_entity.pdbx_description
1 polymer ?
#
loop_
_entity_poly.entity_id
_entity_poly.type
_entity_poly.pdbx_seq_one_letter_code
_entity_poly.pdbx_strand_id
1 'polypeptide(L)'
;MAESRRHISQEKLGKHNKRGDLWISIQGKIYDVTDWAKEHPGGEAPLLSLAGQDVTDAFVAYHPGTAWQYLDKFFTRYYLQGYSVSEASKDYRKLVSEFSKMGLFDKKGHITFYTLSVVAVLFAVSVYGVLCSDSTWVHLGCGALMGIMWIQSGWIGHDSGHYKVMSSKGFNRFAQILSGNW
;
A
#
# COMPACT_ATOMS: atom_id res chain seq x y z
N MET A 1 -29.12 18.21 25.57
CA MET A 1 -28.28 19.40 25.28
C MET A 1 -27.11 18.91 24.44
N ALA A 2 -26.88 19.47 23.26
CA ALA A 2 -25.72 19.08 22.45
C ALA A 2 -24.44 19.57 23.16
N GLU A 3 -23.60 18.65 23.63
CA GLU A 3 -22.29 19.01 24.16
C GLU A 3 -21.54 19.84 23.11
N SER A 4 -21.06 21.02 23.52
CA SER A 4 -20.22 21.87 22.69
C SER A 4 -18.98 21.08 22.28
N ARG A 5 -18.85 20.80 20.98
CA ARG A 5 -17.68 20.09 20.43
C ARG A 5 -16.42 20.91 20.73
N ARG A 6 -15.45 20.29 21.41
CA ARG A 6 -14.16 20.92 21.67
C ARG A 6 -13.35 20.91 20.38
N HIS A 7 -12.91 22.08 19.92
CA HIS A 7 -12.12 22.20 18.70
C HIS A 7 -10.68 22.60 19.00
N ILE A 8 -9.73 22.18 18.17
CA ILE A 8 -8.36 22.69 18.16
C ILE A 8 -7.95 23.15 16.77
N SER A 9 -7.04 24.12 16.68
CA SER A 9 -6.49 24.61 15.41
C SER A 9 -5.49 23.63 14.80
N GLN A 10 -5.24 23.75 13.50
CA GLN A 10 -4.21 22.99 12.80
C GLN A 10 -2.81 23.22 13.40
N GLU A 11 -2.50 24.44 13.83
CA GLU A 11 -1.23 24.75 14.50
C GLU A 11 -1.07 23.97 15.81
N LYS A 12 -2.15 23.84 16.59
CA LYS A 12 -2.12 23.09 17.84
C LYS A 12 -1.97 21.59 17.58
N LEU A 13 -2.71 21.04 16.61
CA LEU A 13 -2.55 19.65 16.18
C LEU A 13 -1.09 19.38 15.73
N GLY A 14 -0.51 20.30 14.95
CA GLY A 14 0.86 20.21 14.44
C GLY A 14 1.96 20.14 15.50
N LYS A 15 1.67 20.47 16.76
CA LYS A 15 2.62 20.34 17.89
C LYS A 15 2.75 18.90 18.38
N HIS A 16 1.73 18.06 18.15
CA HIS A 16 1.67 16.65 18.52
C HIS A 16 2.27 15.77 17.41
N ASN A 17 3.55 15.98 17.10
CA ASN A 17 4.21 15.42 15.92
C ASN A 17 5.46 14.56 16.21
N LYS A 18 5.62 14.04 17.43
CA LYS A 18 6.84 13.33 17.86
C LYS A 18 6.54 11.98 18.50
N ARG A 19 7.58 11.16 18.64
CA ARG A 19 7.52 9.97 19.50
C ARG A 19 7.17 10.38 20.93
N GLY A 20 6.17 9.75 21.51
CA GLY A 20 5.66 10.09 22.84
C GLY A 20 4.66 11.25 22.88
N ASP A 21 4.36 11.88 21.73
CA ASP A 21 3.29 12.87 21.58
C ASP A 21 2.85 12.94 20.11
N LEU A 22 1.96 12.02 19.71
CA LEU A 22 1.61 11.75 18.33
C LEU A 22 0.09 11.75 18.14
N TRP A 23 -0.44 12.86 17.62
CA TRP A 23 -1.86 12.97 17.30
C TRP A 23 -2.08 13.09 15.79
N ILE A 24 -3.23 12.64 15.32
CA ILE A 24 -3.62 12.71 13.91
C ILE A 24 -5.09 13.13 13.81
N SER A 25 -5.47 13.75 12.70
CA SER A 25 -6.88 14.00 12.36
C SER A 25 -7.36 13.02 11.28
N ILE A 26 -8.55 12.44 11.46
CA ILE A 26 -9.25 11.65 10.43
C ILE A 26 -10.69 12.13 10.39
N GLN A 27 -11.13 12.61 9.22
CA GLN A 27 -12.45 13.23 9.00
C GLN A 27 -12.75 14.35 9.99
N GLY A 28 -11.74 15.16 10.32
CA GLY A 28 -11.86 16.28 11.26
C GLY A 28 -12.04 15.87 12.72
N LYS A 29 -11.97 14.58 13.07
CA LYS A 29 -11.85 14.10 14.45
C LYS A 29 -10.39 13.89 14.79
N ILE A 30 -9.99 14.18 16.03
CA ILE A 30 -8.59 14.06 16.46
C ILE A 30 -8.40 12.85 17.34
N TYR A 31 -7.37 12.09 17.02
CA TYR A 31 -7.01 10.83 17.66
C TYR A 31 -5.60 10.93 18.24
N ASP A 32 -5.46 10.49 19.47
CA ASP A 32 -4.16 10.28 20.12
C ASP A 32 -3.76 8.84 19.90
N VAL A 33 -2.73 8.64 19.09
CA VAL A 33 -2.21 7.31 18.76
C VAL A 33 -0.81 7.08 19.35
N THR A 34 -0.42 7.91 20.32
CA THR A 34 0.92 7.91 20.92
C THR A 34 1.34 6.53 21.42
N ASP A 35 0.51 5.92 22.27
CA ASP A 35 0.82 4.63 22.88
C ASP A 35 0.69 3.47 21.89
N TRP A 36 -0.19 3.62 20.89
CA TRP A 36 -0.47 2.60 19.90
C TRP A 36 0.51 2.60 18.73
N ALA A 37 1.30 3.65 18.54
CA ALA A 37 2.14 3.82 17.35
C ALA A 37 3.09 2.63 17.08
N LYS A 38 3.56 1.97 18.14
CA LYS A 38 4.43 0.77 18.05
C LYS A 38 3.69 -0.52 17.69
N GLU A 39 2.39 -0.56 17.95
CA GLU A 39 1.51 -1.71 17.70
C GLU A 39 0.81 -1.62 16.33
N HIS A 40 0.94 -0.49 15.64
CA HIS A 40 0.38 -0.30 14.31
C HIS A 40 0.90 -1.37 13.34
N PRO A 41 0.03 -2.18 12.69
CA PRO A 41 0.47 -3.23 11.77
C PRO A 41 1.29 -2.73 10.58
N GLY A 42 1.12 -1.47 10.18
CA GLY A 42 1.94 -0.82 9.14
C GLY A 42 3.27 -0.25 9.64
N GLY A 43 3.61 -0.47 10.92
CA GLY A 43 4.77 0.09 11.60
C GLY A 43 4.57 1.53 12.08
N GLU A 44 5.52 2.01 12.90
CA GLU A 44 5.47 3.35 13.49
C GLU A 44 5.77 4.47 12.48
N ALA A 45 6.62 4.19 11.47
CA ALA A 45 7.15 5.20 10.55
C ALA A 45 6.08 6.00 9.78
N PRO A 46 5.02 5.38 9.22
CA PRO A 46 3.95 6.13 8.57
C PRO A 46 3.23 7.10 9.51
N LEU A 47 2.97 6.68 10.77
CA LEU A 47 2.30 7.53 11.75
C LEU A 47 3.17 8.75 12.10
N LEU A 48 4.48 8.55 12.31
CA LEU A 48 5.41 9.65 12.60
C LEU A 48 5.52 10.63 11.42
N SER A 49 5.58 10.12 10.19
CA SER A 49 5.70 10.97 8.99
C SER A 49 4.50 11.89 8.75
N LEU A 50 3.34 11.51 9.29
CA LEU A 50 2.07 12.22 9.14
C LEU A 50 1.53 12.76 10.47
N ALA A 51 2.34 12.75 11.52
CA ALA A 51 1.94 13.19 12.84
C ALA A 51 1.63 14.69 12.84
N GLY A 52 0.59 15.08 13.58
CA GLY A 52 0.09 16.45 13.63
C GLY A 52 -0.65 16.92 12.37
N GLN A 53 -1.06 16.01 11.48
CA GLN A 53 -1.75 16.32 10.23
C GLN A 53 -3.14 15.67 10.13
N ASP A 54 -3.96 16.13 9.20
CA ASP A 54 -5.13 15.36 8.75
C ASP A 54 -4.67 14.28 7.77
N VAL A 55 -4.92 13.02 8.15
CA VAL A 55 -4.45 11.84 7.44
C VAL A 55 -5.62 11.05 6.83
N THR A 56 -6.77 11.71 6.63
CA THR A 56 -8.00 11.04 6.17
C THR A 56 -7.77 10.23 4.90
N ASP A 57 -7.10 10.83 3.92
CA ASP A 57 -6.90 10.19 2.61
C ASP A 57 -5.88 9.05 2.68
N ALA A 58 -4.81 9.22 3.47
CA ALA A 58 -3.87 8.13 3.75
C ALA A 58 -4.56 6.97 4.49
N PHE A 59 -5.41 7.27 5.47
CA PHE A 59 -6.16 6.26 6.19
C PHE A 59 -7.06 5.46 5.23
N VAL A 60 -7.85 6.15 4.41
CA VAL A 60 -8.74 5.53 3.40
C VAL A 60 -7.96 4.69 2.38
N ALA A 61 -6.78 5.14 1.95
CA ALA A 61 -5.99 4.46 0.94
C ALA A 61 -5.38 3.13 1.42
N TYR A 62 -4.97 3.06 2.69
CA TYR A 62 -4.19 1.93 3.20
C TYR A 62 -4.97 0.96 4.08
N HIS A 63 -6.15 1.36 4.59
CA HIS A 63 -6.88 0.56 5.58
C HIS A 63 -8.19 0.00 5.03
N PRO A 64 -8.56 -1.23 5.41
CA PRO A 64 -9.88 -1.79 5.11
C PRO A 64 -10.97 -1.06 5.91
N GLY A 65 -12.23 -1.21 5.46
CA GLY A 65 -13.40 -0.65 6.16
C GLY A 65 -13.53 -1.08 7.63
N THR A 66 -12.99 -2.24 8.00
CA THR A 66 -12.99 -2.74 9.37
C THR A 66 -12.09 -1.93 10.31
N ALA A 67 -11.08 -1.21 9.79
CA ALA A 67 -10.18 -0.40 10.61
C ALA A 67 -10.88 0.78 11.29
N TRP A 68 -11.97 1.29 10.70
CA TRP A 68 -12.77 2.38 11.26
C TRP A 68 -13.32 2.07 12.66
N GLN A 69 -13.59 0.79 12.95
CA GLN A 69 -14.13 0.35 14.24
C GLN A 69 -13.14 0.53 15.40
N TYR A 70 -11.84 0.68 15.11
CA TYR A 70 -10.79 0.82 16.12
C TYR A 70 -10.54 2.28 16.50
N LEU A 71 -10.93 3.24 15.64
CA LEU A 71 -10.62 4.66 15.83
C LEU A 71 -11.21 5.25 17.10
N ASP A 72 -12.41 4.82 17.50
CA ASP A 72 -13.09 5.35 18.69
C ASP A 72 -12.29 5.15 19.99
N LYS A 73 -11.38 4.16 20.03
CA LYS A 73 -10.49 3.91 21.18
C LYS A 73 -9.46 5.04 21.39
N PHE A 74 -9.08 5.71 20.30
CA PHE A 74 -8.05 6.74 20.29
C PHE A 74 -8.64 8.16 20.29
N PHE A 75 -9.97 8.26 20.27
CA PHE A 75 -10.63 9.54 20.05
C PHE A 75 -10.51 10.46 21.27
N THR A 76 -9.85 11.59 21.08
CA THR A 76 -9.56 12.59 22.13
C THR A 76 -10.75 13.45 22.53
N ARG A 77 -11.90 13.29 21.85
CA ARG A 77 -13.08 14.18 21.91
C ARG A 77 -12.84 15.58 21.31
N TYR A 78 -11.67 15.84 20.72
CA TYR A 78 -11.40 17.07 19.98
C TYR A 78 -11.70 16.93 18.48
N TYR A 79 -12.10 18.04 17.88
CA TYR A 79 -12.34 18.17 16.44
C TYR A 79 -11.40 19.22 15.83
N LEU A 80 -10.98 19.03 14.60
CA LEU A 80 -10.15 19.98 13.89
C LEU A 80 -10.99 21.20 13.48
N GLN A 81 -10.57 22.38 13.92
CA GLN A 81 -11.24 23.63 13.61
C GLN A 81 -11.10 23.97 12.12
N GLY A 82 -12.19 24.38 11.48
CA GLY A 82 -12.19 24.75 10.07
C GLY A 82 -11.92 23.56 9.13
N TYR A 83 -12.15 22.33 9.60
CA TYR A 83 -12.01 21.15 8.76
C TYR A 83 -12.83 21.30 7.48
N SER A 84 -12.13 21.25 6.35
CA SER A 84 -12.71 21.24 5.02
C SER A 84 -11.92 20.27 4.15
N VAL A 85 -12.61 19.66 3.20
CA VAL A 85 -12.00 18.74 2.24
C VAL A 85 -11.66 19.58 1.01
N SER A 86 -10.37 19.63 0.65
CA SER A 86 -9.93 20.35 -0.56
C SER A 86 -10.53 19.72 -1.82
N GLU A 87 -10.66 20.51 -2.90
CA GLU A 87 -11.16 19.98 -4.18
C GLU A 87 -10.32 18.80 -4.68
N ALA A 88 -8.99 18.90 -4.60
CA ALA A 88 -8.10 17.80 -4.94
C ALA A 88 -8.37 16.52 -4.13
N SER A 89 -8.68 16.65 -2.83
CA SER A 89 -9.02 15.50 -1.98
C SER A 89 -10.39 14.91 -2.35
N LYS A 90 -11.36 15.75 -2.76
CA LYS A 90 -12.66 15.29 -3.26
C LYS A 90 -12.49 14.50 -4.56
N ASP A 91 -11.71 15.02 -5.50
CA ASP A 91 -11.42 14.36 -6.77
C ASP A 91 -10.69 13.03 -6.56
N TYR A 92 -9.68 13.02 -5.68
CA TYR A 92 -8.98 11.80 -5.28
C TYR A 92 -9.94 10.74 -4.71
N ARG A 93 -10.78 11.12 -3.74
CA ARG A 93 -11.77 10.19 -3.13
C ARG A 93 -12.78 9.68 -4.16
N LYS A 94 -13.19 10.53 -5.11
CA LYS A 94 -14.07 10.11 -6.21
C LYS A 94 -13.39 9.06 -7.08
N LEU A 95 -12.14 9.29 -7.49
CA LEU A 95 -11.37 8.34 -8.29
C LEU A 95 -11.18 7.01 -7.57
N VAL A 96 -10.81 7.04 -6.28
CA VAL A 96 -10.68 5.83 -5.45
C VAL A 96 -12.01 5.06 -5.38
N SER A 97 -13.14 5.77 -5.24
CA SER A 97 -14.47 5.17 -5.23
C SER A 97 -14.81 4.51 -6.57
N GLU A 98 -14.54 5.18 -7.68
CA GLU A 98 -14.76 4.65 -9.03
C GLU A 98 -13.90 3.40 -9.28
N PHE A 99 -12.60 3.46 -8.98
CA PHE A 99 -11.69 2.31 -9.12
C PHE A 99 -12.08 1.13 -8.23
N SER A 100 -12.57 1.40 -7.03
CA SER A 100 -13.10 0.37 -6.13
C SER A 100 -14.34 -0.29 -6.73
N LYS A 101 -15.28 0.49 -7.28
CA LYS A 101 -16.48 -0.05 -7.95
C LYS A 101 -16.15 -0.87 -9.20
N MET A 102 -15.06 -0.53 -9.88
CA MET A 102 -14.55 -1.29 -11.02
C MET A 102 -13.83 -2.59 -10.61
N GLY A 103 -13.63 -2.84 -9.31
CA GLY A 103 -12.88 -3.99 -8.82
C GLY A 103 -11.40 -3.96 -9.20
N LEU A 104 -10.83 -2.75 -9.40
CA LEU A 104 -9.41 -2.58 -9.73
C LEU A 104 -8.49 -2.86 -8.54
N PHE A 105 -9.01 -2.76 -7.32
CA PHE A 105 -8.28 -3.09 -6.09
C PHE A 105 -8.50 -4.53 -5.62
N ASP A 106 -9.32 -5.31 -6.34
CA ASP A 106 -9.60 -6.70 -5.98
C ASP A 106 -8.41 -7.59 -6.27
N LYS A 107 -8.13 -8.52 -5.35
CA LYS A 107 -7.05 -9.49 -5.51
C LYS A 107 -7.42 -10.52 -6.58
N LYS A 108 -6.99 -10.30 -7.82
CA LYS A 108 -7.15 -11.25 -8.93
C LYS A 108 -5.95 -12.19 -8.98
N GLY A 109 -5.98 -13.26 -8.20
CA GLY A 109 -4.88 -14.23 -8.10
C GLY A 109 -4.45 -14.87 -9.44
N HIS A 110 -5.32 -14.86 -10.45
CA HIS A 110 -5.00 -15.35 -11.80
C HIS A 110 -3.93 -14.51 -12.52
N ILE A 111 -3.84 -13.20 -12.23
CA ILE A 111 -2.86 -12.32 -12.88
C ILE A 111 -1.45 -12.75 -12.51
N THR A 112 -1.19 -13.03 -11.22
CA THR A 112 0.12 -13.52 -10.77
C THR A 112 0.50 -14.83 -11.45
N PHE A 113 -0.45 -15.76 -11.58
CA PHE A 113 -0.21 -17.03 -12.23
C PHE A 113 0.13 -16.84 -13.72
N TYR A 114 -0.60 -15.97 -14.41
CA TYR A 114 -0.30 -15.61 -15.80
C TYR A 114 1.11 -15.03 -15.92
N THR A 115 1.48 -14.05 -15.08
CA THR A 115 2.80 -13.44 -15.13
C THR A 115 3.92 -14.44 -14.81
N LEU A 116 3.73 -15.32 -13.82
CA LEU A 116 4.69 -16.41 -13.53
C LEU A 116 4.83 -17.38 -14.71
N SER A 117 3.73 -17.68 -15.41
CA SER A 117 3.75 -18.53 -16.61
C SER A 117 4.51 -17.86 -17.75
N VAL A 118 4.32 -16.55 -17.96
CA VAL A 118 5.07 -15.76 -18.95
C VAL A 118 6.56 -15.75 -18.61
N VAL A 119 6.92 -15.53 -17.35
CA VAL A 119 8.31 -15.58 -16.87
C VAL A 119 8.94 -16.95 -17.15
N ALA A 120 8.24 -18.04 -16.86
CA ALA A 120 8.71 -19.40 -17.14
C ALA A 120 8.93 -19.67 -18.64
N VAL A 121 8.01 -19.19 -19.50
CA VAL A 121 8.14 -19.30 -20.95
C VAL A 121 9.32 -18.49 -21.48
N LEU A 122 9.49 -17.24 -21.03
CA LEU A 122 10.64 -16.42 -21.40
C LEU A 122 11.96 -17.09 -21.01
N PHE A 123 12.02 -17.68 -19.82
CA PHE A 123 13.18 -18.45 -19.38
C PHE A 123 13.45 -19.66 -20.28
N ALA A 124 12.44 -20.48 -20.56
CA ALA A 124 12.58 -21.65 -21.41
C ALA A 124 13.03 -21.28 -22.83
N VAL A 125 12.46 -20.22 -23.42
CA VAL A 125 12.83 -19.72 -24.76
C VAL A 125 14.27 -19.21 -24.78
N SER A 126 14.69 -18.44 -23.77
CA SER A 126 16.07 -17.96 -23.67
C SER A 126 17.07 -19.11 -23.51
N VAL A 127 16.78 -20.09 -22.64
CA VAL A 127 17.64 -21.27 -22.47
C VAL A 127 17.70 -22.10 -23.76
N TYR A 128 16.57 -22.35 -24.40
CA TYR A 128 16.52 -23.08 -25.66
C TYR A 128 17.30 -22.36 -26.78
N GLY A 129 17.11 -21.05 -26.93
CA GLY A 129 17.80 -20.26 -27.95
C GLY A 129 19.31 -20.26 -27.77
N VAL A 130 19.80 -20.26 -26.53
CA VAL A 130 21.24 -20.38 -26.23
C VAL A 130 21.76 -21.79 -26.51
N LEU A 131 21.03 -22.85 -26.14
CA LEU A 131 21.50 -24.24 -26.29
C LEU A 131 21.38 -24.78 -27.72
N CYS A 132 20.44 -24.29 -28.50
CA CYS A 132 20.10 -24.85 -29.82
C CYS A 132 20.57 -23.98 -31.00
N SER A 133 21.27 -22.87 -30.75
CA SER A 133 21.76 -21.99 -31.79
C SER A 133 23.15 -21.44 -31.47
N ASP A 134 24.04 -21.42 -32.46
CA ASP A 134 25.36 -20.77 -32.36
C ASP A 134 25.34 -19.31 -32.86
N SER A 135 24.16 -18.79 -33.24
CA SER A 135 24.03 -17.45 -33.81
C SER A 135 24.14 -16.38 -32.73
N THR A 136 25.11 -15.47 -32.90
CA THR A 136 25.30 -14.32 -32.00
C THR A 136 24.03 -13.47 -31.87
N TRP A 137 23.25 -13.31 -32.94
CA TRP A 137 21.99 -12.56 -32.90
C TRP A 137 20.91 -13.25 -32.07
N VAL A 138 20.88 -14.59 -32.09
CA VAL A 138 19.97 -15.37 -31.24
C VAL A 138 20.37 -15.20 -29.78
N HIS A 139 21.67 -15.27 -29.46
CA HIS A 139 22.17 -15.06 -28.10
C HIS A 139 21.89 -13.63 -27.60
N LEU A 140 22.07 -12.61 -28.43
CA LEU A 140 21.71 -11.22 -28.10
C LEU A 140 20.20 -11.10 -27.82
N GLY A 141 19.36 -11.72 -28.65
CA GLY A 141 17.91 -11.78 -28.43
C GLY A 141 17.54 -12.47 -27.11
N CYS A 142 18.18 -13.61 -26.81
CA CYS A 142 17.99 -14.33 -25.54
C CYS A 142 18.40 -13.47 -24.33
N GLY A 143 19.49 -12.71 -24.44
CA GLY A 143 19.92 -11.75 -23.41
C GLY A 143 18.90 -10.64 -23.17
N ALA A 144 18.32 -10.07 -24.23
CA ALA A 144 17.25 -9.08 -24.12
C ALA A 144 15.99 -9.66 -23.44
N LEU A 145 15.58 -10.86 -23.84
CA LEU A 145 14.46 -11.58 -23.21
C LEU A 145 14.74 -11.87 -21.73
N MET A 146 15.99 -12.20 -21.38
CA MET A 146 16.39 -12.38 -19.98
C MET A 146 16.30 -11.11 -19.16
N GLY A 147 16.68 -9.96 -19.73
CA GLY A 147 16.48 -8.67 -19.09
C GLY A 147 15.01 -8.39 -18.79
N ILE A 148 14.11 -8.61 -19.75
CA ILE A 148 12.66 -8.44 -19.56
C ILE A 148 12.13 -9.39 -18.47
N MET A 149 12.55 -10.65 -18.51
CA MET A 149 12.15 -11.65 -17.52
C MET A 149 12.58 -11.24 -16.10
N TRP A 150 13.83 -10.81 -15.92
CA TRP A 150 14.33 -10.38 -14.60
C TRP A 150 13.56 -9.20 -14.03
N ILE A 151 13.24 -8.21 -14.88
CA ILE A 151 12.41 -7.08 -14.46
C ILE A 151 11.04 -7.58 -13.98
N GLN A 152 10.36 -8.42 -14.77
CA GLN A 152 9.05 -8.98 -14.39
C GLN A 152 9.10 -9.79 -13.09
N SER A 153 10.12 -10.63 -12.93
CA SER A 153 10.33 -11.41 -11.70
C SER A 153 10.54 -10.51 -10.48
N GLY A 154 11.33 -9.44 -10.61
CA GLY A 154 11.60 -8.50 -9.52
C GLY A 154 10.34 -7.81 -9.00
N TRP A 155 9.45 -7.36 -9.89
CA TRP A 155 8.17 -6.76 -9.48
C TRP A 155 7.26 -7.76 -8.77
N ILE A 156 7.15 -9.00 -9.28
CA ILE A 156 6.38 -10.05 -8.61
C ILE A 156 6.95 -10.35 -7.21
N GLY A 157 8.27 -10.39 -7.09
CA GLY A 157 8.94 -10.63 -5.82
C GLY A 157 8.74 -9.51 -4.80
N HIS A 158 8.85 -8.26 -5.22
CA HIS A 158 8.53 -7.11 -4.38
C HIS A 158 7.05 -7.14 -3.94
N ASP A 159 6.14 -7.28 -4.90
CA ASP A 159 4.71 -7.16 -4.65
C ASP A 159 4.16 -8.33 -3.80
N SER A 160 4.67 -9.54 -4.01
CA SER A 160 4.30 -10.73 -3.22
C SER A 160 4.71 -10.60 -1.74
N GLY A 161 5.78 -9.86 -1.45
CA GLY A 161 6.20 -9.52 -0.08
C GLY A 161 5.17 -8.68 0.69
N HIS A 162 4.31 -7.95 -0.02
CA HIS A 162 3.20 -7.20 0.59
C HIS A 162 1.96 -8.08 0.87
N TYR A 163 1.97 -9.36 0.50
CA TYR A 163 0.83 -10.30 0.66
C TYR A 163 -0.49 -9.81 0.03
N LYS A 164 -0.38 -8.94 -0.98
CA LYS A 164 -1.52 -8.32 -1.68
C LYS A 164 -1.80 -8.89 -3.06
N VAL A 165 -0.87 -9.64 -3.65
CA VAL A 165 -0.96 -10.08 -5.06
C VAL A 165 -1.81 -11.35 -5.21
N MET A 166 -1.62 -12.33 -4.32
CA MET A 166 -2.36 -13.59 -4.36
C MET A 166 -3.38 -13.71 -3.22
N SER A 167 -4.42 -14.50 -3.46
CA SER A 167 -5.53 -14.70 -2.51
C SER A 167 -5.12 -15.46 -1.24
N SER A 168 -4.02 -16.23 -1.28
CA SER A 168 -3.52 -17.03 -0.17
C SER A 168 -2.13 -16.59 0.26
N LYS A 169 -1.89 -16.51 1.58
CA LYS A 169 -0.57 -16.16 2.14
C LYS A 169 0.51 -17.17 1.75
N GLY A 170 0.19 -18.46 1.68
CA GLY A 170 1.13 -19.51 1.28
C GLY A 170 1.58 -19.35 -0.17
N PHE A 171 0.65 -18.99 -1.06
CA PHE A 171 0.96 -18.73 -2.46
C PHE A 171 1.78 -17.46 -2.67
N ASN A 172 1.50 -16.38 -1.91
CA ASN A 172 2.37 -15.19 -1.93
C ASN A 172 3.80 -15.57 -1.52
N ARG A 173 3.97 -16.35 -0.43
CA ARG A 173 5.29 -16.80 0.01
C ARG A 173 5.99 -17.70 -1.02
N PHE A 174 5.26 -18.58 -1.67
CA PHE A 174 5.81 -19.39 -2.76
C PHE A 174 6.30 -18.53 -3.92
N ALA A 175 5.49 -17.57 -4.37
CA ALA A 175 5.87 -16.64 -5.43
C ALA A 175 7.09 -15.79 -5.04
N GLN A 176 7.16 -15.34 -3.78
CA GLN A 176 8.28 -14.59 -3.24
C GLN A 176 9.60 -15.37 -3.33
N ILE A 177 9.60 -16.63 -2.84
CA ILE A 177 10.76 -17.53 -2.91
C ILE A 177 11.15 -17.79 -4.38
N LEU A 178 10.18 -18.10 -5.23
CA LEU A 178 10.42 -18.42 -6.64
C LEU A 178 11.03 -17.23 -7.41
N SER A 179 10.62 -16.01 -7.06
CA SER A 179 11.14 -14.77 -7.64
C SER A 179 12.48 -14.32 -7.08
N GLY A 180 13.07 -15.07 -6.12
CA GLY A 180 14.38 -14.80 -5.54
C GLY A 180 14.39 -13.78 -4.41
N ASN A 181 13.22 -13.41 -3.87
CA ASN A 181 13.11 -12.49 -2.74
C ASN A 181 13.02 -13.31 -1.45
N TRP A 182 14.07 -13.30 -0.62
CA TRP A 182 14.18 -14.07 0.64
C TRP A 182 13.92 -13.21 1.87
#